data_AF-A0A7S4HIF8-F1
#
_entry.id   AF-A0A7S4HIF8-F1
#
_cell.length_a   1.000
_cell.length_b   1.000
_cell.length_c   1.000
_cell.angle_alpha   90.00
_cell.angle_beta   90.00
_cell.angle_gamma   90.00
#
_symmetry.space_group_name_H-M   'P 1'
#
loop_
_entity.id
_entity.type
_entity.pdbx_description
1 polymer ?
#
loop_
_entity_poly.entity_id
_entity_poly.type
_entity_poly.pdbx_seq_one_letter_code
_entity_poly.pdbx_strand_id
1 'polypeptide(L)'
;MTIFLCLTEDPGSAELLHSPEIGCYIPSLVEKTKLNKTSKRPVVNVILDLAVNFLKTNLRKKLQFGLYLRALNIIQRVICFEKKIQPQIKYNWKHVWDALFLVVKFISTPEMFQNKEILQIGTEITTIFNLFITYGDSFLATTSDYDELFYEMI
;
A
#
# COMPACT_ATOMS: atom_id res chain seq x y z
N MET A 1 7.40 -8.07 7.98
CA MET A 1 7.39 -6.59 7.86
C MET A 1 8.79 -5.99 7.96
N THR A 2 9.61 -6.29 8.98
CA THR A 2 10.96 -5.71 9.10
C THR A 2 11.87 -5.97 7.90
N ILE A 3 11.95 -7.23 7.43
CA ILE A 3 12.77 -7.59 6.25
C ILE A 3 12.32 -6.81 5.01
N PHE A 4 11.01 -6.78 4.74
CA PHE A 4 10.46 -6.04 3.60
C PHE A 4 10.72 -4.54 3.69
N LEU A 5 10.66 -3.95 4.88
CA LEU A 5 10.99 -2.54 5.07
C LEU A 5 12.45 -2.26 4.72
N CYS A 6 13.39 -3.12 5.14
CA CYS A 6 14.80 -2.98 4.79
C CYS A 6 15.03 -3.11 3.28
N LEU A 7 14.35 -4.06 2.63
CA LEU A 7 14.46 -4.27 1.19
C LEU A 7 13.87 -3.11 0.35
N THR A 8 12.83 -2.43 0.86
CA THR A 8 12.29 -1.23 0.20
C THR A 8 13.03 0.05 0.56
N GLU A 9 13.94 0.01 1.54
CA GLU A 9 14.82 1.14 1.90
C GLU A 9 16.01 1.27 0.97
N ASP A 10 16.62 0.12 0.66
CA ASP A 10 17.84 0.04 -0.12
C ASP A 10 17.52 0.26 -1.61
N PRO A 11 18.12 1.29 -2.27
CA PRO A 11 17.79 1.61 -3.65
C PRO A 11 18.05 0.46 -4.65
N GLY A 12 19.13 -0.30 -4.46
CA GLY A 12 19.46 -1.42 -5.34
C GLY A 12 18.48 -2.58 -5.21
N SER A 13 18.10 -2.92 -3.98
CA SER A 13 17.05 -3.89 -3.68
C SER A 13 15.69 -3.42 -4.21
N ALA A 14 15.35 -2.14 -4.05
CA ALA A 14 14.10 -1.59 -4.55
C ALA A 14 14.02 -1.71 -6.08
N GLU A 15 15.07 -1.36 -6.82
CA GLU A 15 15.11 -1.52 -8.28
C GLU A 15 14.90 -2.98 -8.71
N LEU A 16 15.56 -3.91 -8.02
CA LEU A 16 15.41 -5.34 -8.24
C LEU A 16 13.97 -5.83 -8.02
N LEU A 17 13.30 -5.34 -6.96
CA LEU A 17 11.94 -5.74 -6.60
C LEU A 17 10.88 -5.24 -7.59
N HIS A 18 11.14 -4.08 -8.20
CA HIS A 18 10.27 -3.48 -9.21
C HIS A 18 10.53 -4.03 -10.62
N SER A 19 11.69 -4.67 -10.84
CA SER A 19 12.06 -5.25 -12.13
C SER A 19 11.07 -6.34 -12.59
N PRO A 20 10.61 -6.29 -13.86
CA PRO A 20 9.79 -7.36 -14.43
C PRO A 20 10.58 -8.65 -14.68
N GLU A 21 11.91 -8.59 -14.72
CA GLU A 21 12.79 -9.75 -14.91
C GLU A 21 12.74 -10.67 -13.67
N ILE A 22 12.69 -10.07 -12.49
CA ILE A 22 12.59 -10.75 -11.21
C ILE A 22 11.13 -10.71 -10.78
N GLY A 23 10.35 -11.53 -11.48
CA GLY A 23 8.93 -11.69 -11.23
C GLY A 23 8.63 -13.00 -10.50
N CYS A 24 7.56 -12.98 -9.73
CA CYS A 24 7.03 -14.13 -9.01
C CYS A 24 5.70 -14.58 -9.63
N TYR A 25 5.40 -15.87 -9.51
CA TYR A 25 4.15 -16.49 -9.98
C TYR A 25 3.17 -16.68 -8.82
N ILE A 26 3.09 -15.71 -7.93
CA ILE A 26 2.22 -15.79 -6.74
C ILE A 26 0.86 -15.17 -7.11
N PRO A 27 -0.26 -15.90 -6.93
CA PRO A 27 -1.59 -15.34 -7.10
C PRO A 27 -1.78 -14.07 -6.27
N SER A 28 -2.56 -13.12 -6.77
CA SER A 28 -2.92 -11.95 -5.98
C SER A 28 -3.58 -12.37 -4.67
N LEU A 29 -2.98 -11.93 -3.55
CA LEU A 29 -3.52 -12.23 -2.23
C LEU A 29 -4.81 -11.44 -1.95
N VAL A 30 -5.04 -10.40 -2.77
CA VAL A 30 -6.20 -9.51 -2.68
C VAL A 30 -7.36 -10.00 -3.56
N GLU A 31 -7.07 -10.55 -4.74
CA GLU A 31 -8.07 -11.11 -5.66
C GLU A 31 -8.28 -12.62 -5.39
N LYS A 32 -9.00 -12.96 -4.32
CA LYS A 32 -9.30 -14.37 -3.97
C LYS A 32 -10.30 -15.06 -4.93
N THR A 33 -10.76 -14.37 -5.97
CA THR A 33 -11.84 -14.84 -6.85
C THR A 33 -11.32 -15.43 -8.15
N LYS A 34 -11.49 -16.76 -8.25
CA LYS A 34 -11.23 -17.67 -9.39
C LYS A 34 -9.74 -17.90 -9.66
N LEU A 35 -9.39 -19.14 -10.03
CA LEU A 35 -8.06 -19.57 -10.49
C LEU A 35 -7.64 -18.73 -11.72
N ASN A 36 -7.21 -17.49 -11.49
CA ASN A 36 -6.56 -16.71 -12.52
C ASN A 36 -5.18 -17.34 -12.73
N LYS A 37 -4.87 -17.70 -13.98
CA LYS A 37 -3.55 -18.18 -14.39
C LYS A 37 -2.51 -17.28 -13.74
N THR A 38 -1.59 -17.87 -12.95
CA THR A 38 -0.49 -17.14 -12.32
C THR A 38 0.30 -16.42 -13.40
N SER A 39 0.09 -15.11 -13.54
CA SER A 39 0.90 -14.26 -14.39
C SER A 39 2.15 -13.86 -13.60
N LYS A 40 3.27 -13.75 -14.30
CA LYS A 40 4.51 -13.25 -13.71
C LYS A 40 4.29 -11.79 -13.32
N ARG A 41 4.37 -11.47 -12.03
CA ARG A 41 4.28 -10.10 -11.50
C ARG A 41 5.55 -9.72 -10.73
N PRO A 42 5.99 -8.46 -10.76
CA PRO A 42 7.13 -8.01 -9.95
C PRO A 42 6.96 -8.37 -8.47
N VAL A 43 8.06 -8.66 -7.78
CA VAL A 43 8.04 -9.03 -6.36
C VAL A 43 7.45 -7.91 -5.49
N VAL A 44 7.67 -6.65 -5.87
CA VAL A 44 7.10 -5.50 -5.17
C VAL A 44 5.56 -5.57 -5.08
N ASN A 45 4.89 -6.07 -6.11
CA ASN A 45 3.44 -6.20 -6.10
C ASN A 45 2.99 -7.18 -4.98
N VAL A 46 3.77 -8.22 -4.68
CA VAL A 46 3.45 -9.16 -3.58
C VAL A 46 3.74 -8.54 -2.22
N ILE A 47 4.82 -7.77 -2.10
CA ILE A 47 5.14 -7.02 -0.88
C ILE A 47 4.01 -6.02 -0.57
N LEU A 48 3.49 -5.35 -1.60
CA LEU A 48 2.37 -4.42 -1.48
C LEU A 48 1.08 -5.15 -1.08
N ASP A 49 0.74 -6.28 -1.72
CA ASP A 49 -0.39 -7.14 -1.33
C ASP A 49 -0.31 -7.53 0.15
N LEU A 50 0.87 -7.93 0.64
CA LEU A 50 1.09 -8.33 2.03
C LEU A 50 0.87 -7.16 3.00
N ALA A 51 1.38 -5.97 2.67
CA ALA A 51 1.18 -4.77 3.48
C ALA A 51 -0.31 -4.36 3.52
N VAL A 52 -0.97 -4.34 2.37
CA VAL A 52 -2.40 -4.02 2.23
C VAL A 52 -3.27 -5.03 2.99
N ASN A 53 -3.03 -6.33 2.80
CA ASN A 53 -3.78 -7.37 3.48
C ASN A 53 -3.54 -7.32 5.00
N PHE A 54 -2.32 -7.01 5.45
CA PHE A 54 -2.05 -6.80 6.87
C PHE A 54 -2.92 -5.66 7.45
N LEU A 55 -2.97 -4.49 6.78
CA LEU A 55 -3.79 -3.36 7.21
C LEU A 55 -5.28 -3.73 7.32
N LYS A 56 -5.81 -4.44 6.31
CA LYS A 56 -7.22 -4.85 6.26
C LYS A 56 -7.61 -5.89 7.32
N THR A 57 -6.71 -6.81 7.65
CA THR A 57 -7.04 -7.97 8.50
C THR A 57 -6.69 -7.82 9.98
N ASN A 58 -5.91 -6.80 10.36
CA ASN A 58 -5.38 -6.66 11.73
C ASN A 58 -6.04 -5.53 12.56
N LEU A 59 -7.31 -5.21 12.28
CA LEU A 59 -8.08 -4.16 12.94
C LEU A 59 -8.60 -4.62 14.31
N ARG A 60 -7.75 -4.53 15.33
CA ARG A 60 -8.05 -4.99 16.69
C ARG A 60 -7.69 -3.94 17.73
N LYS A 61 -8.42 -3.93 18.85
CA LYS A 61 -8.24 -2.93 19.94
C LYS A 61 -6.79 -2.86 20.44
N LYS A 62 -6.12 -4.01 20.62
CA LYS A 62 -4.68 -4.08 20.89
C LYS A 62 -3.89 -4.01 19.59
N LEU A 63 -3.83 -2.81 19.02
CA LEU A 63 -3.18 -2.55 17.74
C LEU A 63 -1.68 -2.80 17.84
N GLN A 64 -1.11 -3.48 16.85
CA GLN A 64 0.34 -3.66 16.77
C GLN A 64 0.96 -2.43 16.12
N PHE A 65 1.06 -1.34 16.88
CA PHE A 65 1.44 -0.01 16.41
C PHE A 65 2.68 -0.04 15.50
N GLY A 66 3.78 -0.63 15.98
CA GLY A 66 5.02 -0.72 15.22
C GLY A 66 4.90 -1.52 13.91
N LEU A 67 3.97 -2.48 13.80
CA LEU A 67 3.74 -3.20 12.54
C LEU A 67 2.89 -2.37 11.56
N TYR A 68 1.93 -1.60 12.06
CA TYR A 68 1.13 -0.67 11.26
C TYR A 68 2.02 0.39 10.62
N LEU A 69 2.89 1.03 11.41
CA LEU A 69 3.84 2.01 10.86
C LEU A 69 4.74 1.39 9.79
N ARG A 70 5.27 0.18 10.02
CA ARG A 70 6.10 -0.52 9.03
C ARG A 70 5.32 -0.83 7.75
N ALA A 71 4.04 -1.21 7.85
CA ALA A 71 3.19 -1.46 6.69
C ALA A 71 2.97 -0.19 5.87
N LEU A 72 2.65 0.92 6.54
CA LEU A 72 2.45 2.22 5.89
C LEU A 72 3.74 2.73 5.24
N ASN A 73 4.88 2.62 5.93
CA ASN A 73 6.19 2.97 5.38
C ASN A 73 6.55 2.14 4.14
N ILE A 74 6.23 0.83 4.12
CA ILE A 74 6.42 -0.01 2.92
C ILE A 74 5.60 0.53 1.75
N ILE A 75 4.30 0.79 1.97
CA ILE A 75 3.39 1.34 0.94
C ILE A 75 3.93 2.67 0.41
N GLN A 76 4.26 3.58 1.32
CA GLN A 76 4.79 4.90 0.98
C GLN A 76 6.07 4.80 0.14
N ARG A 77 7.02 3.94 0.53
CA ARG A 77 8.28 3.76 -0.19
C ARG A 77 8.08 3.19 -1.59
N VAL A 78 7.19 2.22 -1.74
CA VAL A 78 6.82 1.68 -3.06
C VAL A 78 6.25 2.78 -3.95
N ILE A 79 5.28 3.57 -3.46
CA ILE A 79 4.70 4.69 -4.22
C ILE A 79 5.76 5.75 -4.58
N CYS A 80 6.63 6.11 -3.63
CA CYS A 80 7.72 7.06 -3.87
C CYS A 80 8.74 6.56 -4.91
N PHE A 81 8.94 5.24 -5.01
CA PHE A 81 9.82 4.63 -5.99
C PHE A 81 9.17 4.60 -7.37
N GLU A 82 7.88 4.24 -7.45
CA GLU A 82 7.08 4.28 -8.69
C GLU A 82 7.10 5.65 -9.36
N LYS A 83 7.03 6.74 -8.57
CA LYS A 83 7.17 8.10 -9.09
C LYS A 83 8.45 8.32 -9.90
N LYS A 84 9.55 7.63 -9.56
CA LYS A 84 10.89 7.90 -10.10
C LYS A 84 11.24 7.08 -11.34
N ILE A 85 10.58 5.94 -11.56
CA ILE A 85 11.03 4.91 -12.51
C ILE A 85 9.92 4.57 -13.50
N GLN A 86 10.32 4.34 -14.76
CA GLN A 86 9.49 3.73 -15.79
C GLN A 86 10.13 2.41 -16.25
N PRO A 87 9.33 1.37 -16.56
CA PRO A 87 7.86 1.33 -16.57
C PRO A 87 7.24 1.13 -15.18
N GLN A 88 6.07 1.74 -14.96
CA GLN A 88 5.28 1.63 -13.72
C GLN A 88 4.79 0.19 -13.49
N ILE A 89 4.61 -0.19 -12.23
CA ILE A 89 4.00 -1.48 -11.90
C ILE A 89 2.52 -1.52 -12.31
N LYS A 90 2.11 -2.63 -12.90
CA LYS A 90 0.69 -2.93 -13.10
C LYS A 90 0.11 -3.42 -11.77
N TYR A 91 -0.52 -2.52 -11.03
CA TYR A 91 -1.13 -2.81 -9.73
C TYR A 91 -2.51 -2.16 -9.62
N ASN A 92 -3.47 -2.85 -8.99
CA ASN A 92 -4.78 -2.28 -8.69
C ASN A 92 -4.70 -1.42 -7.42
N TRP A 93 -4.41 -0.13 -7.61
CA TRP A 93 -4.19 0.82 -6.52
C TRP A 93 -5.43 1.01 -5.62
N LYS A 94 -6.63 0.67 -6.10
CA LYS A 94 -7.86 0.67 -5.29
C LYS A 94 -7.73 -0.07 -3.98
N HIS A 95 -7.03 -1.20 -4.04
CA HIS A 95 -6.80 -2.01 -2.84
C HIS A 95 -5.99 -1.28 -1.75
N VAL A 96 -5.13 -0.34 -2.13
CA VAL A 96 -4.36 0.48 -1.19
C VAL A 96 -5.27 1.49 -0.51
N TRP A 97 -5.96 2.35 -1.26
CA TRP A 97 -6.78 3.39 -0.63
C TRP A 97 -7.99 2.82 0.11
N ASP A 98 -8.61 1.72 -0.37
CA ASP A 98 -9.61 0.96 0.41
C ASP A 98 -9.06 0.57 1.80
N ALA A 99 -7.81 0.08 1.85
CA ALA A 99 -7.18 -0.32 3.11
C ALA A 99 -6.91 0.90 4.00
N LEU A 100 -6.45 2.00 3.42
CA LEU A 100 -6.18 3.24 4.15
C LEU A 100 -7.47 3.80 4.75
N PHE A 101 -8.55 3.92 3.97
CA PHE A 101 -9.86 4.37 4.45
C PHE A 101 -10.41 3.45 5.55
N LEU A 102 -10.27 2.14 5.39
CA LEU A 102 -10.67 1.19 6.41
C LEU A 102 -9.91 1.40 7.73
N VAL A 103 -8.60 1.66 7.66
CA VAL A 103 -7.79 1.97 8.85
C VAL A 103 -8.20 3.32 9.44
N VAL A 104 -8.41 4.36 8.63
CA VAL A 104 -8.90 5.68 9.07
C VAL A 104 -10.21 5.53 9.84
N LYS A 105 -11.19 4.81 9.26
CA LYS A 105 -12.48 4.55 9.91
C LYS A 105 -12.31 3.83 11.25
N PHE A 106 -11.40 2.86 11.32
CA PHE A 106 -11.11 2.12 12.54
C PHE A 106 -10.46 3.00 13.62
N ILE A 107 -9.46 3.82 13.26
CA ILE A 107 -8.75 4.66 14.22
C ILE A 107 -9.57 5.86 14.70
N SER A 108 -10.56 6.29 13.92
CA SER A 108 -11.51 7.35 14.29
C SER A 108 -12.59 6.89 15.28
N THR A 109 -12.61 5.62 15.68
CA THR A 109 -13.51 5.15 16.73
C THR A 109 -13.13 5.76 18.08
N PRO A 110 -14.11 6.09 18.96
CA PRO A 110 -13.84 6.74 20.24
C PRO A 110 -12.84 5.99 21.12
N GLU A 111 -12.87 4.66 21.08
CA GLU A 111 -11.97 3.80 21.85
C GLU A 111 -10.52 3.90 21.39
N MET A 112 -10.30 4.10 20.09
CA MET A 112 -8.98 4.18 19.50
C MET A 112 -8.43 5.61 19.63
N PHE A 113 -9.25 6.63 19.34
CA PHE A 113 -8.84 8.02 19.28
C PHE A 113 -8.17 8.56 20.56
N GLN A 114 -8.42 7.95 21.72
CA GLN A 114 -7.78 8.32 22.99
C GLN A 114 -6.29 7.92 23.08
N ASN A 115 -5.81 7.03 22.22
CA ASN A 115 -4.40 6.64 22.19
C ASN A 115 -3.59 7.60 21.32
N LYS A 116 -2.67 8.34 21.94
CA LYS A 116 -1.78 9.30 21.25
C LYS A 116 -0.95 8.67 20.13
N GLU A 117 -0.58 7.39 20.26
CA GLU A 117 0.19 6.69 19.22
C GLU A 117 -0.59 6.64 17.90
N ILE A 118 -1.92 6.56 17.96
CA ILE A 118 -2.78 6.43 16.79
C ILE A 118 -2.76 7.68 15.90
N LEU A 119 -2.49 8.85 16.47
CA LEU A 119 -2.32 10.08 15.69
C LEU A 119 -1.18 9.94 14.68
N GLN A 120 -0.10 9.25 15.05
CA GLN A 120 1.02 9.00 14.13
C GLN A 120 0.59 8.11 12.96
N ILE A 121 -0.23 7.08 13.19
CA ILE A 121 -0.81 6.26 12.09
C ILE A 121 -1.64 7.15 11.17
N GLY A 122 -2.47 8.05 11.73
CA GLY A 122 -3.23 9.02 10.95
C GLY A 122 -2.34 9.90 10.08
N THR A 123 -1.25 10.45 10.63
CA THR A 123 -0.28 11.27 9.90
C THR A 123 0.40 10.53 8.74
N GLU A 124 0.81 9.28 8.96
CA GLU A 124 1.40 8.44 7.91
C GLU A 124 0.40 8.16 6.78
N ILE A 125 -0.86 7.87 7.13
CA ILE A 125 -1.94 7.67 6.14
C ILE A 125 -2.19 8.94 5.34
N THR A 126 -2.29 10.11 5.99
CA THR A 126 -2.44 11.40 5.30
C THR A 126 -1.28 11.65 4.35
N THR A 127 -0.06 11.29 4.74
CA THR A 127 1.12 11.45 3.89
C THR A 127 1.04 10.56 2.65
N ILE A 128 0.55 9.34 2.77
CA ILE A 128 0.32 8.45 1.62
C ILE A 128 -0.78 9.01 0.70
N PHE A 129 -1.90 9.50 1.25
CA PHE A 129 -2.94 10.15 0.44
C PHE A 129 -2.41 11.39 -0.28
N ASN A 130 -1.56 12.19 0.37
CA ASN A 130 -0.91 13.33 -0.28
C ASN A 130 -0.04 12.90 -1.48
N LEU A 131 0.61 11.73 -1.43
CA LEU A 131 1.35 11.19 -2.58
C LEU A 131 0.41 10.82 -3.72
N PHE A 132 -0.73 10.19 -3.45
CA PHE A 132 -1.75 9.91 -4.47
C PHE A 132 -2.29 11.18 -5.11
N ILE A 133 -2.62 12.20 -4.31
CA ILE A 133 -3.15 13.47 -4.81
C ILE A 133 -2.11 14.22 -5.65
N THR A 134 -0.86 14.27 -5.18
CA THR A 134 0.20 15.09 -5.80
C THR A 134 0.82 14.41 -7.02
N TYR A 135 0.92 13.08 -7.02
CA TYR A 135 1.70 12.33 -8.01
C TYR A 135 0.94 11.18 -8.67
N GLY A 136 -0.37 11.01 -8.41
CA GLY A 136 -1.15 9.94 -9.01
C GLY A 136 -1.08 9.91 -10.54
N ASP A 137 -0.93 11.07 -11.22
CA ASP A 137 -0.80 11.17 -12.68
C ASP A 137 0.43 10.41 -13.20
N SER A 138 1.40 10.17 -12.31
CA SER A 138 2.64 9.48 -12.61
C SER A 138 2.59 7.97 -12.41
N PHE A 139 1.52 7.39 -11.85
CA PHE A 139 1.44 5.93 -11.58
C PHE A 139 0.03 5.32 -11.57
N LEU A 140 -1.03 6.14 -11.54
CA LEU A 140 -2.40 5.72 -11.78
C LEU A 140 -2.63 5.70 -13.29
N ALA A 141 -2.93 4.52 -13.82
CA ALA A 141 -2.94 4.29 -15.26
C ALA A 141 -4.17 4.90 -15.96
N THR A 142 -5.25 5.21 -15.23
CA THR A 142 -6.51 5.69 -15.81
C THR A 142 -7.10 6.88 -15.05
N THR A 143 -7.74 7.79 -15.78
CA THR A 143 -8.52 8.91 -15.21
C THR A 143 -9.68 8.43 -14.32
N SER A 144 -10.22 7.23 -14.58
CA SER A 144 -11.28 6.64 -13.75
C SER A 144 -10.81 6.29 -12.34
N ASP A 145 -9.55 5.84 -12.17
CA ASP A 145 -8.99 5.55 -10.85
C ASP A 145 -8.88 6.82 -9.99
N TYR A 146 -8.63 7.95 -10.64
CA TYR A 146 -8.57 9.26 -10.02
C TYR A 146 -9.94 9.74 -9.54
N ASP A 147 -10.95 9.66 -10.40
CA ASP A 147 -12.32 10.07 -10.06
C ASP A 147 -12.86 9.25 -8.88
N GLU A 148 -12.57 7.96 -8.84
CA GLU A 148 -12.98 7.08 -7.75
C GLU A 148 -12.29 7.42 -6.42
N LEU A 149 -10.97 7.67 -6.44
CA LEU A 149 -10.24 8.10 -5.25
C LEU A 149 -10.77 9.43 -4.70
N PHE A 150 -11.00 10.42 -5.57
CA PHE A 150 -11.54 11.72 -5.15
C PHE A 150 -12.96 11.58 -4.61
N TYR A 151 -13.78 10.72 -5.20
CA TYR A 151 -15.13 10.44 -4.71
C TYR A 151 -15.13 9.87 -3.29
N GLU A 152 -14.21 8.94 -2.98
CA GLU A 152 -14.11 8.36 -1.64
C GLU A 152 -13.55 9.32 -0.57
N MET A 153 -12.88 10.42 -0.98
CA MET A 153 -12.30 11.40 -0.06
C MET A 153 -13.26 12.52 0.37
N ILE A 154 -14.32 12.80 -0.39
CA ILE A 154 -15.31 13.87 -0.14
C ILE A 154 -16.44 13.36 0.75
#